data_AF-A0A0B0HCL9-F1
#
_entry.id   AF-A0A0B0HCL9-F1
#
_cell.length_a   1.000
_cell.length_b   1.000
_cell.length_c   1.000
_cell.angle_alpha   90.00
_cell.angle_beta   90.00
_cell.angle_gamma   90.00
#
_symmetry.space_group_name_H-M   'P 1'
#
loop_
_entity.id
_entity.type
_entity.pdbx_description
1 polymer ?
#
loop_
_entity_poly.entity_id
_entity_poly.type
_entity_poly.pdbx_seq_one_letter_code
_entity_poly.pdbx_strand_id
1 'polypeptide(L)' 'MYLRLALLIFLLLAQGSLAARSHDNGNGHRELSREQAAAIARKRHPGKVLSVRRIKGKKPPAYRVKILSKGDVRVIRVP' A
#
# COMPACT_ATOMS: atom_id res chain seq x y z
N MET A 1 -37.38 -2.48 -24.20
CA MET A 1 -37.29 -2.08 -22.77
C MET A 1 -36.08 -2.65 -22.03
N TYR A 2 -35.46 -3.75 -22.47
CA TYR A 2 -34.29 -4.36 -21.82
C TYR A 2 -32.93 -3.69 -22.10
N LEU A 3 -32.84 -2.89 -23.18
CA LEU A 3 -31.58 -2.26 -23.60
C LEU A 3 -31.10 -1.15 -22.63
N ARG A 4 -32.03 -0.45 -21.96
CA ARG A 4 -31.69 0.57 -20.95
C ARG A 4 -31.26 -0.06 -19.61
N LEU A 5 -31.75 -1.26 -19.31
CA LEU A 5 -31.46 -1.96 -18.05
C LEU A 5 -30.03 -2.55 -18.05
N ALA A 6 -29.55 -3.03 -19.20
CA ALA A 6 -28.20 -3.57 -19.33
C ALA A 6 -27.09 -2.49 -19.18
N LEU A 7 -27.37 -1.25 -19.59
CA LEU A 7 -26.40 -0.15 -19.54
C LEU A 7 -26.10 0.29 -18.09
N LEU A 8 -27.09 0.23 -17.20
CA LEU A 8 -26.92 0.64 -15.80
C LEU A 8 -26.07 -0.36 -14.99
N ILE A 9 -26.14 -1.66 -15.30
CA ILE A 9 -25.37 -2.70 -14.60
C ILE A 9 -23.88 -2.61 -14.96
N PHE A 10 -23.55 -2.26 -16.21
CA PHE A 10 -22.17 -2.11 -16.65
C PHE A 10 -21.49 -0.88 -15.98
N LEU A 11 -22.25 0.18 -15.70
CA LEU A 11 -21.71 1.38 -15.05
C LEU A 11 -21.33 1.16 -13.57
N LEU A 12 -22.03 0.23 -12.88
CA LEU A 12 -21.77 -0.13 -11.48
C LEU A 12 -20.51 -0.98 -11.28
N LEU A 13 -20.07 -1.74 -12.30
CA LEU A 13 -18.87 -2.58 -12.23
C LEU A 13 -17.56 -1.80 -12.43
N ALA A 14 -17.62 -0.59 -12.98
CA ALA A 14 -16.43 0.22 -13.26
C ALA A 14 -15.88 1.00 -12.05
N GLN A 15 -16.58 1.02 -10.92
CA GLN A 15 -16.15 1.77 -9.72
C GLN A 15 -15.22 0.99 -8.78
N GLY A 16 -14.92 -0.26 -9.12
CA GLY A 16 -14.05 -1.12 -8.32
C GLY A 16 -12.56 -0.85 -8.56
N SER A 17 -11.94 -0.13 -7.62
CA SER A 17 -10.49 -0.06 -7.35
C SER A 17 -9.75 1.21 -7.78
N LEU A 18 -10.13 2.35 -7.24
CA LEU A 18 -9.17 3.43 -7.00
C LEU A 18 -8.41 3.13 -5.69
N ALA A 19 -7.56 2.09 -5.70
CA ALA A 19 -6.52 1.97 -4.69
C ALA A 19 -5.63 3.20 -4.82
N ALA A 20 -5.65 4.05 -3.80
CA ALA A 20 -4.94 5.32 -3.72
C ALA A 20 -3.50 5.20 -4.28
N ARG A 21 -3.32 5.67 -5.51
CA ARG A 21 -2.02 5.82 -6.15
C ARG A 21 -1.47 7.16 -5.69
N SER A 22 -0.96 7.19 -4.44
CA SER A 22 -0.14 8.31 -3.98
C SER A 22 1.23 8.16 -4.65
N HIS A 23 1.34 8.78 -5.82
CA HIS A 23 2.58 8.95 -6.58
C HIS A 23 3.28 10.17 -6.01
N ASP A 24 4.08 9.99 -4.96
CA ASP A 24 4.99 11.04 -4.48
C ASP A 24 6.34 10.91 -5.20
N ASN A 25 6.61 11.84 -6.11
CA ASN A 25 7.73 11.85 -7.03
C ASN A 25 8.82 12.87 -6.61
N GLY A 26 9.31 12.82 -5.38
CA GLY A 26 10.37 13.74 -4.92
C GLY A 26 11.78 13.18 -5.09
N ASN A 27 12.43 13.36 -6.24
CA ASN A 27 13.84 13.00 -6.45
C ASN A 27 14.75 14.08 -5.86
N GLY A 28 15.24 13.88 -4.65
CA GLY A 28 16.24 14.74 -4.00
C GLY A 28 16.49 14.24 -2.58
N HIS A 29 17.65 13.62 -2.34
CA HIS A 29 18.07 13.05 -1.05
C HIS A 29 16.99 12.20 -0.36
N ARG A 30 16.60 11.09 -0.99
CA ARG A 30 15.38 10.35 -0.61
C ARG A 30 15.54 9.61 0.71
N GLU A 31 15.22 10.33 1.79
CA GLU A 31 14.66 9.76 3.00
C GLU A 31 13.61 8.71 2.60
N LEU A 32 13.74 7.49 3.12
CA LEU A 32 12.86 6.39 2.73
C LEU A 32 11.41 6.77 3.04
N SER A 33 10.57 6.87 2.01
CA SER A 33 9.17 7.22 2.22
C SER A 33 8.41 6.06 2.87
N ARG A 34 7.27 6.37 3.51
CA ARG A 34 6.40 5.37 4.11
C ARG A 34 5.93 4.33 3.08
N GLU A 35 5.67 4.78 1.87
CA GLU A 35 5.19 4.00 0.72
C GLU A 35 6.31 3.10 0.19
N GLN A 36 7.54 3.63 0.11
CA GLN A 36 8.72 2.85 -0.25
C GLN A 36 8.98 1.75 0.77
N ALA A 37 8.88 2.05 2.07
CA ALA A 37 9.00 1.05 3.12
C ALA A 37 7.91 -0.05 3.00
N ALA A 38 6.67 0.31 2.69
CA ALA A 38 5.59 -0.64 2.42
C ALA A 38 5.90 -1.53 1.22
N ALA A 39 6.42 -0.94 0.13
CA ALA A 39 6.79 -1.67 -1.07
C ALA A 39 7.92 -2.67 -0.82
N ILE A 40 8.97 -2.27 -0.11
CA ILE A 40 10.08 -3.15 0.29
C ILE A 40 9.57 -4.30 1.16
N ALA A 41 8.73 -4.00 2.14
CA ALA A 41 8.17 -5.01 3.03
C ALA A 41 7.31 -6.03 2.25
N ARG A 42 6.48 -5.58 1.30
CA ARG A 42 5.69 -6.48 0.43
C ARG A 42 6.55 -7.35 -0.49
N LYS A 43 7.65 -6.81 -1.02
CA LYS A 43 8.59 -7.58 -1.84
C LYS A 43 9.21 -8.73 -1.06
N ARG A 44 9.55 -8.51 0.22
CA ARG A 44 10.12 -9.54 1.10
C ARG A 44 9.09 -10.54 1.62
N HIS A 45 7.90 -10.05 1.94
CA HIS A 45 6.80 -10.86 2.45
C HIS A 45 5.50 -10.49 1.73
N PRO A 46 5.09 -11.27 0.71
CA PRO A 46 3.83 -11.06 0.02
C PRO A 46 2.66 -11.11 0.99
N GLY A 47 1.81 -10.09 0.96
CA GLY A 47 0.67 -9.98 1.87
C GLY A 47 0.07 -8.56 1.91
N LYS A 48 -0.97 -8.40 2.74
CA LYS A 48 -1.66 -7.12 2.93
C LYS A 48 -0.92 -6.29 3.96
N VAL A 49 -0.48 -5.09 3.59
CA VAL A 49 0.09 -4.13 4.54
C VAL A 49 -1.04 -3.58 5.41
N LEU A 50 -0.93 -3.78 6.73
CA LEU A 50 -1.90 -3.30 7.70
C LEU A 50 -1.50 -1.94 8.29
N SER A 51 -0.20 -1.69 8.45
CA SER A 51 0.29 -0.45 9.05
C SER A 51 1.75 -0.21 8.67
N VAL A 52 2.11 1.06 8.50
CA VAL A 52 3.50 1.50 8.36
C VAL A 52 3.72 2.65 9.35
N ARG A 53 4.66 2.46 10.28
CA ARG A 53 5.02 3.45 11.29
C ARG A 53 6.52 3.72 11.26
N ARG A 54 6.91 5.00 11.26
CA ARG A 54 8.30 5.42 11.44
C ARG A 54 8.77 5.11 12.86
N ILE A 55 9.98 4.61 13.00
CA ILE A 55 10.66 4.43 14.27
C ILE A 55 11.25 5.79 14.67
N LYS A 56 10.72 6.38 15.74
CA LYS A 56 11.24 7.66 16.28
C LYS A 56 12.67 7.47 16.79
N GLY A 57 13.48 8.52 16.66
CA GLY A 57 14.84 8.55 17.21
C GLY A 57 15.91 7.76 16.43
N LYS A 58 15.60 7.25 15.22
CA LYS A 58 16.60 6.64 14.35
C LYS A 58 17.01 7.58 13.20
N LYS A 59 18.32 7.70 12.99
CA LYS A 59 18.96 8.30 11.83
C LYS A 59 19.94 7.26 11.26
N PRO A 60 19.76 6.75 10.02
CA PRO A 60 18.68 7.04 9.08
C PRO A 60 17.30 6.56 9.57
N PRO A 61 16.20 7.10 9.02
CA PRO A 61 14.84 6.80 9.48
C PRO A 61 14.39 5.41 9.05
N ALA A 62 14.13 4.57 10.05
CA ALA A 62 13.62 3.23 9.83
C ALA A 62 12.10 3.15 10.05
N TYR A 63 11.46 2.16 9.44
CA TYR A 63 10.02 1.92 9.47
C TYR A 63 9.70 0.52 10.00
N ARG A 64 8.61 0.40 10.77
CA ARG A 64 7.95 -0.86 11.11
C ARG A 64 6.73 -1.01 10.22
N VAL A 65 6.72 -2.07 9.42
CA VAL A 65 5.61 -2.43 8.54
C VAL A 65 4.93 -3.69 9.07
N LYS A 66 3.63 -3.62 9.36
CA LYS A 66 2.82 -4.79 9.69
C LYS A 66 2.23 -5.37 8.41
N ILE A 67 2.44 -6.66 8.14
CA ILE A 67 1.89 -7.39 6.99
C ILE A 67 1.11 -8.59 7.48
N LEU A 68 -0.12 -8.74 6.98
CA LEU A 68 -0.91 -9.95 7.09
C LEU A 68 -0.60 -10.87 5.91
N SER A 69 -0.14 -12.09 6.18
CA SER A 69 0.13 -13.11 5.18
C SER A 69 -0.25 -14.48 5.72
N LYS A 70 -1.07 -15.23 4.96
CA LYS A 70 -1.51 -16.59 5.32
C LYS A 70 -2.16 -16.71 6.72
N GLY A 71 -2.87 -15.67 7.16
CA GLY A 71 -3.50 -15.65 8.49
C GLY A 71 -2.61 -15.08 9.60
N ASP A 72 -1.31 -14.91 9.35
CA ASP A 72 -0.36 -14.40 10.34
C ASP A 72 0.01 -12.94 10.13
N VAL A 73 0.15 -12.19 11.22
CA VAL A 73 0.67 -10.81 11.19
C VAL A 73 2.16 -10.80 11.49
N ARG A 74 2.95 -10.36 10.50
CA ARG A 74 4.40 -10.18 10.61
C ARG A 74 4.76 -8.70 10.72
N VAL A 75 5.75 -8.38 11.56
CA VAL A 75 6.30 -7.02 11.69
C VAL A 75 7.67 -6.97 11.05
N ILE A 76 7.80 -6.24 9.95
CA ILE A 76 9.03 -6.11 9.17
C ILE A 76 9.65 -4.77 9.47
N ARG A 77 10.94 -4.77 9.78
CA ARG A 77 11.72 -3.55 9.92
C ARG A 77 12.39 -3.23 8.59
N VAL A 78 12.13 -2.04 8.07
CA VAL A 78 12.79 -1.48 6.89
C VAL A 78 13.70 -0.35 7.38
N PRO A 79 15.02 -0.42 7.13
CA PRO A 79 15.95 0.65 7.50
C PRO A 79 15.68 1.92 6.72
#